data_AF-A0A1J5Q5B0-F1
#
_entry.id   AF-A0A1J5Q5B0-F1
#
_cell.length_a   1.000
_cell.length_b   1.000
_cell.length_c   1.000
_cell.angle_alpha   90.00
_cell.angle_beta   90.00
_cell.angle_gamma   90.00
#
_symmetry.space_group_name_H-M   'P 1'
#
loop_
_entity.id
_entity.type
_entity.pdbx_description
1 polymer ?
#
loop_
_entity_poly.entity_id
_entity_poly.type
_entity_poly.pdbx_seq_one_letter_code
_entity_poly.pdbx_strand_id
1 'polypeptide(L)' 'MATRFRGLVRKIREINQRYNKPHIEMSRGVKISLIALRVYLLLLVSLIVYKFILIIN' A
#
# COMPACT_ATOMS: atom_id res chain seq x y z
N MET A 1 -3.31 25.88 -8.16
CA MET A 1 -2.96 24.84 -7.15
C MET A 1 -3.17 23.41 -7.67
N ALA A 2 -4.32 23.09 -8.29
CA ALA A 2 -4.62 21.76 -8.85
C ALA A 2 -3.62 21.23 -9.90
N THR A 3 -2.97 22.12 -10.67
CA THR A 3 -1.99 21.75 -11.71
C THR A 3 -0.72 21.12 -11.13
N ARG A 4 -0.28 21.55 -9.94
CA ARG A 4 0.88 20.97 -9.24
C ARG A 4 0.59 19.56 -8.74
N PHE A 5 -0.62 19.33 -8.21
CA PHE A 5 -1.06 18.00 -7.78
C PHE A 5 -1.12 17.00 -8.93
N ARG A 6 -1.68 17.39 -10.08
CA ARG A 6 -1.70 16.51 -11.26
C ARG A 6 -0.29 16.16 -11.75
N GLY A 7 0.64 17.12 -11.72
CA GLY A 7 2.05 16.88 -12.04
C GLY A 7 2.75 15.92 -11.07
N LEU A 8 2.47 16.03 -9.77
CA LEU A 8 2.99 15.13 -8.73
C LEU A 8 2.43 13.72 -8.90
N VAL A 9 1.12 13.57 -9.07
CA VAL A 9 0.47 12.27 -9.30
C VAL A 9 1.04 11.58 -10.53
N ARG A 10 1.25 12.34 -11.62
CA ARG A 10 1.87 11.82 -12.84
C ARG A 10 3.31 11.34 -12.61
N LYS A 11 4.14 12.14 -11.92
CA LYS A 11 5.51 11.74 -11.56
C LYS A 11 5.53 10.50 -10.66
N ILE A 12 4.66 10.44 -9.65
CA ILE A 12 4.54 9.27 -8.76
C ILE A 12 4.18 8.03 -9.58
N ARG A 13 3.22 8.17 -10.50
CA ARG A 13 2.83 7.07 -11.40
C ARG A 13 3.97 6.63 -12.31
N GLU A 14 4.73 7.56 -12.89
CA GLU A 14 5.90 7.28 -13.72
C GLU A 14 6.99 6.55 -12.93
N ILE A 15 7.29 7.00 -11.70
CA ILE A 15 8.23 6.33 -10.78
C ILE A 15 7.73 4.92 -10.46
N ASN A 16 6.46 4.80 -10.06
CA ASN A 16 5.89 3.51 -9.70
C ASN A 16 5.93 2.54 -10.88
N GLN A 17 5.61 3.00 -12.09
CA GLN A 17 5.71 2.16 -13.30
C GLN A 17 7.14 1.70 -13.58
N ARG A 18 8.14 2.57 -13.41
CA ARG A 18 9.55 2.23 -13.61
C ARG A 18 10.05 1.17 -12.61
N TYR A 19 9.58 1.20 -11.37
CA TYR A 19 10.01 0.29 -10.30
C TYR A 19 9.01 -0.84 -9.99
N ASN A 20 7.89 -0.95 -10.71
CA ASN A 20 6.87 -1.99 -10.49
C ASN A 20 7.42 -3.40 -10.77
N LYS A 21 8.38 -3.51 -11.68
CA LYS A 21 9.09 -4.77 -11.91
C LYS A 21 10.26 -4.86 -10.93
N PRO A 22 10.25 -5.81 -9.98
CA PRO A 22 11.39 -6.01 -9.11
C PRO A 22 12.58 -6.48 -9.95
N HIS A 23 13.63 -5.67 -10.03
CA HIS A 23 14.89 -6.07 -10.68
C HIS A 23 15.68 -7.08 -9.84
N ILE A 24 15.31 -7.25 -8.56
CA ILE A 24 15.92 -8.23 -7.65
C ILE A 24 14.98 -9.43 -7.58
N GLU A 25 15.51 -10.62 -7.83
CA GLU A 25 14.76 -11.87 -7.67
C GLU A 25 14.24 -12.00 -6.25
N MET A 26 12.91 -12.06 -6.09
CA MET A 26 12.31 -12.25 -4.78
C MET A 26 12.46 -13.71 -4.36
N SER A 27 13.15 -13.96 -3.25
CA SER A 27 13.13 -15.28 -2.63
C SER A 27 11.69 -15.65 -2.22
N ARG A 28 11.40 -16.96 -2.18
CA ARG A 28 10.07 -17.46 -1.78
C ARG A 28 9.65 -16.93 -0.40
N GLY A 29 10.62 -16.81 0.53
CA GLY A 29 10.38 -16.24 1.85
C GLY A 29 9.93 -14.79 1.81
N VAL A 30 10.60 -13.93 1.03
CA VAL A 30 10.23 -12.52 0.88
C VAL A 30 8.83 -12.38 0.30
N LYS A 31 8.47 -13.21 -0.69
CA LYS A 31 7.12 -13.19 -1.27
C LYS A 31 6.04 -13.54 -0.24
N ILE A 32 6.28 -14.55 0.60
CA ILE A 32 5.37 -14.94 1.68
C ILE A 32 5.26 -13.82 2.72
N SER A 33 6.39 -13.25 3.16
CA SER A 33 6.41 -12.13 4.11
C SER A 33 5.64 -10.93 3.59
N LEU A 34 5.74 -10.60 2.30
CA LEU A 34 4.96 -9.53 1.68
C LEU A 34 3.45 -9.83 1.66
N ILE A 35 3.05 -11.08 1.45
CA ILE A 35 1.63 -11.49 1.54
C ILE A 35 1.15 -11.36 2.98
N ALA A 36 1.90 -11.89 3.95
CA ALA A 36 1.57 -11.79 5.36
C ALA A 36 1.45 -10.34 5.82
N LEU A 37 2.37 -9.48 5.38
CA LEU A 37 2.33 -8.04 5.65
C LEU A 37 1.04 -7.40 5.11
N ARG A 38 0.62 -7.73 3.88
CA ARG A 38 -0.63 -7.21 3.32
C ARG A 38 -1.84 -7.65 4.15
N VAL A 39 -1.90 -8.93 4.53
CA VAL A 39 -3.00 -9.45 5.37
C VAL A 39 -3.02 -8.76 6.73
N TYR A 40 -1.86 -8.60 7.37
CA TYR A 40 -1.73 -7.89 8.63
C TYR A 40 -2.26 -6.46 8.55
N LEU A 41 -1.87 -5.71 7.50
CA LEU A 41 -2.34 -4.34 7.31
C LEU A 41 -3.87 -4.27 7.11
N LEU A 42 -4.46 -5.19 6.34
CA LEU A 42 -5.91 -5.26 6.17
C LEU A 42 -6.64 -5.59 7.47
N LEU A 43 -6.12 -6.52 8.26
CA LEU A 43 -6.66 -6.84 9.59
C LEU A 43 -6.60 -5.62 10.51
N LEU A 44 -5.45 -4.94 10.55
CA LEU A 44 -5.25 -3.76 11.39
C LEU A 44 -6.24 -2.66 11.04
N VAL A 45 -6.40 -2.33 9.75
CA VAL A 45 -7.38 -1.33 9.29
C VAL A 45 -8.80 -1.75 9.66
N SER A 46 -9.14 -3.03 9.45
CA SER A 46 -10.48 -3.55 9.80
C SER A 46 -10.78 -3.44 11.28
N LEU A 47 -9.80 -3.74 12.14
CA LEU A 47 -9.91 -3.59 13.60
C LEU A 47 -10.08 -2.14 14.02
N ILE A 48 -9.34 -1.21 13.39
CA ILE A 48 -9.50 0.22 13.66
C ILE A 48 -10.91 0.67 13.31
N VAL A 49 -11.41 0.31 12.12
CA VAL A 49 -12.77 0.67 11.68
C VAL A 49 -13.82 0.04 12.59
N TYR A 50 -13.69 -1.24 12.91
CA TYR A 50 -14.58 -1.95 13.83
C TYR A 50 -14.63 -1.26 15.21
N LYS A 51 -13.47 -0.97 15.79
CA LYS A 51 -13.37 -0.29 17.09
C LYS A 51 -13.94 1.13 17.03
N PHE A 52 -13.74 1.84 15.94
CA PHE A 52 -14.29 3.18 15.74
C PHE A 52 -15.82 3.17 15.72
N ILE A 53 -16.43 2.22 15.00
CA ILE A 53 -17.89 2.04 14.97
C ILE A 53 -18.41 1.71 16.37
N LEU A 54 -17.73 0.79 17.08
CA LEU A 54 -18.09 0.39 18.43
C LEU A 54 -18.01 1.54 19.45
N ILE A 55 -17.06 2.46 19.31
CA ILE A 55 -16.91 3.60 20.23
C ILE A 55 -18.00 4.65 19.98
N ILE A 56 -18.42 4.82 18.74
CA ILE A 56 -19.40 5.86 18.35
C ILE A 56 -20.84 5.41 18.59
N ASN A 57 -21.11 4.10 18.58
CA ASN A 57 -22.42 3.51 18.80
C ASN A 57 -22.62 3.06 20.26
#